data_AF-A0A671PLW8-F1
#
_entry.id   AF-A0A671PLW8-F1
#
_cell.length_a   1.000
_cell.length_b   1.000
_cell.length_c   1.000
_cell.angle_alpha   90.00
_cell.angle_beta   90.00
_cell.angle_gamma   90.00
#
_symmetry.space_group_name_H-M   'P 1'
#
loop_
_entity.id
_entity.type
_entity.pdbx_description
1 polymer ?
#
loop_
_entity_poly.entity_id
_entity_poly.type
_entity_poly.pdbx_seq_one_letter_code
_entity_poly.pdbx_strand_id
1 'polypeptide(L)'
;MRTMGYMPTEMELLEIIQQIKMRLGGLMDFDDFCELMGPRMMVETTDMLGLKELKSSFCQFDADGDGKISLDEMKEALKTLLGEKLKKGELEEILKELDLNGDGTVDFDEFVMMLSVR
;
A
#
# COMPACT_ATOMS: atom_id res chain seq x y z
N MET A 1 15.86 5.57 -12.90
CA MET A 1 15.66 4.58 -11.81
C MET A 1 15.30 5.30 -10.52
N ARG A 2 16.26 5.85 -9.74
CA ARG A 2 15.93 6.55 -8.47
C ARG A 2 15.08 7.81 -8.64
N THR A 3 15.36 8.61 -9.68
CA THR A 3 14.58 9.81 -10.01
C THR A 3 13.14 9.52 -10.45
N MET A 4 12.84 8.26 -10.79
CA MET A 4 11.51 7.80 -11.16
C MET A 4 10.83 7.01 -10.02
N GLY A 5 11.39 7.03 -8.81
CA GLY A 5 10.82 6.38 -7.62
C GLY A 5 11.22 4.93 -7.38
N TYR A 6 12.07 4.35 -8.24
CA TYR A 6 12.55 2.96 -8.10
C TYR A 6 13.95 2.92 -7.46
N MET A 7 14.11 2.20 -6.36
CA MET A 7 15.36 2.14 -5.59
C MET A 7 15.95 0.72 -5.59
N PRO A 8 16.57 0.29 -6.70
CA PRO A 8 17.06 -1.07 -6.85
C PRO A 8 18.20 -1.36 -5.87
N THR A 9 18.25 -2.61 -5.42
CA THR A 9 19.41 -3.17 -4.71
C THR A 9 20.59 -3.38 -5.67
N GLU A 10 21.78 -3.62 -5.13
CA GLU A 10 22.97 -3.90 -5.94
C GLU A 10 22.79 -5.15 -6.82
N MET A 11 22.10 -6.17 -6.30
CA MET A 11 21.81 -7.41 -7.03
C MET A 11 20.82 -7.18 -8.18
N GLU A 12 19.77 -6.40 -7.94
CA GLU A 12 18.83 -5.96 -8.97
C GLU A 12 19.52 -5.14 -10.07
N LEU A 13 20.42 -4.25 -9.69
CA LEU A 13 21.18 -3.44 -10.64
C LEU A 13 22.08 -4.31 -11.54
N LEU A 14 22.74 -5.32 -10.97
CA LEU A 14 23.58 -6.26 -11.72
C LEU A 14 22.75 -7.10 -12.69
N GLU A 15 21.58 -7.59 -12.27
CA GLU A 15 20.64 -8.32 -13.12
C GLU A 15 20.17 -7.46 -14.30
N ILE A 16 19.85 -6.20 -14.04
CA ILE A 16 19.40 -5.26 -15.08
C ILE A 16 20.53 -5.00 -16.08
N ILE A 17 21.75 -4.72 -15.62
CA ILE A 17 22.91 -4.51 -16.49
C ILE A 17 23.21 -5.76 -17.32
N GLN A 18 23.10 -6.95 -16.72
CA GLN A 18 23.36 -8.21 -17.40
C GLN A 18 22.28 -8.50 -18.45
N GLN A 19 21.02 -8.21 -18.16
CA GLN A 19 19.92 -8.33 -19.12
C GLN A 19 20.10 -7.38 -20.30
N ILE A 20 20.51 -6.12 -20.08
CA ILE A 20 20.78 -5.15 -21.15
C ILE A 20 21.94 -5.64 -22.04
N LYS A 21 22.99 -6.18 -21.42
CA LYS A 21 24.18 -6.66 -22.14
C LYS A 21 23.89 -7.91 -22.97
N MET A 22 23.10 -8.86 -22.44
CA MET A 22 22.79 -10.12 -23.11
C MET A 22 21.65 -10.01 -24.12
N ARG A 23 20.64 -9.17 -23.84
CA ARG A 23 19.44 -9.05 -24.66
C ARG A 23 19.57 -7.97 -25.74
N LEU A 24 20.20 -6.85 -25.43
CA LEU A 24 20.22 -5.66 -26.29
C LEU A 24 21.62 -5.31 -26.82
N GLY A 25 22.60 -6.20 -26.62
CA GLY A 25 23.97 -5.97 -27.08
C GLY A 25 24.66 -4.75 -26.44
N GLY A 26 24.13 -4.25 -25.32
CA GLY A 26 24.67 -3.08 -24.61
C GLY A 26 24.17 -1.72 -25.10
N LEU A 27 23.23 -1.68 -26.05
CA LEU A 27 22.54 -0.46 -26.47
C LEU A 27 21.07 -0.56 -26.07
N MET A 28 20.61 0.33 -25.19
CA MET A 28 19.21 0.43 -24.79
C MET A 28 18.65 1.72 -25.36
N ASP A 29 17.55 1.61 -26.11
CA ASP A 29 16.76 2.78 -26.48
C ASP A 29 15.62 3.04 -25.48
N PHE A 30 14.81 4.07 -25.75
CA PHE A 30 13.74 4.47 -24.82
C PHE A 30 12.61 3.44 -24.74
N ASP A 31 12.33 2.70 -25.82
CA ASP A 31 11.30 1.67 -25.87
C ASP A 31 11.74 0.45 -25.04
N ASP A 32 13.00 0.03 -25.24
CA ASP A 32 13.66 -1.00 -24.43
C ASP A 32 13.68 -0.65 -22.93
N PHE A 33 13.91 0.63 -22.61
CA PHE A 33 13.89 1.12 -21.24
C PHE A 33 12.48 0.98 -20.63
N CYS A 34 11.44 1.34 -21.38
CA CYS A 34 10.05 1.22 -20.95
C CYS A 34 9.63 -0.25 -20.77
N GLU A 35 10.05 -1.17 -21.64
CA GLU A 35 9.77 -2.60 -21.47
C GLU A 35 10.52 -3.22 -20.28
N LEU A 36 11.76 -2.79 -20.02
CA LEU A 36 12.58 -3.35 -18.95
C LEU A 36 12.22 -2.79 -17.58
N MET A 37 11.97 -1.47 -17.52
CA MET A 37 11.68 -0.76 -16.27
C MET A 37 10.19 -0.65 -15.98
N GLY A 38 9.32 -0.63 -16.98
CA GLY A 38 7.86 -0.51 -16.81
C GLY A 38 7.28 -1.50 -15.80
N PRO A 39 7.45 -2.83 -15.99
CA PRO A 39 6.94 -3.82 -15.05
C PRO A 39 7.68 -3.80 -13.70
N ARG A 40 9.00 -3.53 -13.65
CA ARG A 40 9.77 -3.48 -12.39
C ARG A 40 9.39 -2.27 -11.55
N MET A 41 9.22 -1.13 -12.19
CA MET A 41 8.71 0.09 -11.56
C MET A 41 7.31 -0.17 -11.06
N MET A 42 6.40 -0.75 -11.86
CA MET A 42 5.03 -1.01 -11.46
C MET A 42 4.94 -2.02 -10.30
N VAL A 43 5.78 -3.05 -10.25
CA VAL A 43 5.79 -4.03 -9.15
C VAL A 43 6.28 -3.41 -7.83
N GLU A 44 7.38 -2.63 -7.86
CA GLU A 44 7.92 -2.02 -6.64
C GLU A 44 7.12 -0.77 -6.21
N THR A 45 6.50 -0.05 -7.16
CA THR A 45 5.57 1.05 -6.86
C THR A 45 4.20 0.57 -6.42
N THR A 46 3.70 -0.58 -6.84
CA THR A 46 2.39 -1.05 -6.33
C THR A 46 2.49 -1.42 -4.85
N ASP A 47 3.61 -2.02 -4.44
CA ASP A 47 3.87 -2.33 -3.03
C ASP A 47 4.20 -1.05 -2.21
N MET A 48 5.09 -0.17 -2.72
CA MET A 48 5.48 1.05 -1.99
C MET A 48 4.44 2.18 -2.04
N LEU A 49 3.72 2.39 -3.16
CA LEU A 49 2.57 3.31 -3.20
C LEU A 49 1.36 2.73 -2.49
N GLY A 50 1.09 1.43 -2.63
CA GLY A 50 0.01 0.77 -1.89
C GLY A 50 0.20 0.95 -0.39
N LEU A 51 1.41 0.68 0.13
CA LEU A 51 1.71 0.84 1.55
C LEU A 51 1.70 2.30 2.00
N LYS A 52 2.14 3.25 1.15
CA LYS A 52 2.06 4.69 1.48
C LYS A 52 0.62 5.20 1.49
N GLU A 53 -0.19 4.82 0.52
CA GLU A 53 -1.61 5.16 0.46
C GLU A 53 -2.37 4.49 1.61
N LEU A 54 -2.06 3.23 1.93
CA LEU A 54 -2.61 2.55 3.10
C LEU A 54 -2.22 3.25 4.38
N LYS A 55 -0.94 3.60 4.55
CA LYS A 55 -0.46 4.30 5.74
C LYS A 55 -1.06 5.70 5.84
N SER A 56 -1.19 6.41 4.72
CA SER A 56 -1.83 7.73 4.71
C SER A 56 -3.33 7.65 4.95
N SER A 57 -3.98 6.57 4.53
CA SER A 57 -5.39 6.28 4.84
C SER A 57 -5.53 5.92 6.31
N PHE A 58 -4.69 5.01 6.83
CA PHE A 58 -4.64 4.62 8.23
C PHE A 58 -4.48 5.84 9.14
N CYS A 59 -3.54 6.75 8.85
CA CYS A 59 -3.39 8.01 9.58
C CYS A 59 -4.56 9.00 9.43
N GLN A 60 -5.48 8.80 8.48
CA GLN A 60 -6.76 9.55 8.46
C GLN A 60 -7.83 8.92 9.34
N PHE A 61 -7.73 7.61 9.59
CA PHE A 61 -8.61 6.91 10.52
C PHE A 61 -8.12 7.09 11.97
N ASP A 62 -6.84 6.80 12.23
CA ASP A 62 -6.13 6.95 13.51
C ASP A 62 -5.89 8.45 13.80
N ALA A 63 -6.79 9.05 14.58
CA ALA A 63 -6.81 10.48 14.84
C ALA A 63 -5.92 10.85 16.01
N ASP A 64 -5.75 9.95 16.98
CA ASP A 64 -4.87 10.16 18.13
C ASP A 64 -3.42 9.71 17.90
N GLY A 65 -3.17 8.94 16.84
CA GLY A 65 -1.85 8.49 16.41
C GLY A 65 -1.29 7.34 17.26
N ASP A 66 -2.14 6.58 17.95
CA ASP A 66 -1.72 5.47 18.81
C ASP A 66 -1.30 4.21 18.02
N GLY A 67 -1.50 4.24 16.69
CA GLY A 67 -1.15 3.14 15.79
C GLY A 67 -2.23 2.07 15.69
N LYS A 68 -3.42 2.35 16.20
CA LYS A 68 -4.62 1.51 16.15
C LYS A 68 -5.79 2.37 15.72
N ILE A 69 -6.85 1.72 15.22
CA ILE A 69 -8.10 2.41 14.92
C ILE A 69 -9.14 1.93 15.92
N SER A 70 -9.53 2.83 16.81
CA SER A 70 -10.62 2.57 17.76
C SER A 70 -11.99 2.72 17.09
N LEU A 71 -13.02 2.17 17.73
CA LEU A 71 -14.39 2.24 17.21
C LEU A 71 -14.90 3.68 17.06
N ASP A 72 -14.52 4.60 17.95
CA ASP A 72 -14.90 6.02 17.85
C ASP A 72 -14.18 6.72 16.69
N GLU A 73 -12.91 6.40 16.45
CA GLU A 73 -12.12 6.93 15.33
C GLU A 73 -12.63 6.42 13.98
N MET A 74 -12.88 5.12 13.88
CA MET A 74 -13.48 4.51 12.69
C MET A 74 -14.82 5.18 12.36
N LYS A 75 -15.62 5.49 13.37
CA LYS A 75 -16.91 6.18 13.21
C LYS A 75 -16.75 7.61 12.70
N GLU A 76 -15.79 8.37 13.24
CA GLU A 76 -15.52 9.74 12.78
C GLU A 76 -15.00 9.75 11.35
N ALA A 77 -14.07 8.85 11.03
CA ALA A 77 -13.50 8.71 9.70
C ALA A 77 -14.55 8.27 8.67
N LEU A 78 -15.36 7.25 8.97
CA LEU A 78 -16.44 6.81 8.07
C LEU A 78 -17.51 7.87 7.88
N LYS A 79 -17.85 8.62 8.93
CA LYS A 79 -18.75 9.77 8.82
C LYS A 79 -18.18 10.87 7.90
N THR A 80 -16.86 11.07 7.92
CA THR A 80 -16.18 12.06 7.08
C THR A 80 -16.06 11.59 5.63
N LEU A 81 -15.78 10.31 5.42
CA LEU A 81 -15.59 9.70 4.09
C LEU A 81 -16.89 9.44 3.34
N LEU A 82 -17.90 8.86 4.00
CA LEU A 82 -19.17 8.49 3.38
C LEU A 82 -20.23 9.58 3.52
N GLY A 83 -20.02 10.58 4.38
CA GLY A 83 -20.98 11.66 4.65
C GLY A 83 -22.25 11.23 5.39
N GLU A 84 -22.45 9.93 5.59
CA GLU A 84 -23.58 9.35 6.31
C GLU A 84 -23.18 8.82 7.70
N LYS A 85 -24.10 8.97 8.65
CA LYS A 85 -23.97 8.34 9.97
C LYS A 85 -24.36 6.87 9.85
N LEU A 86 -23.37 5.99 9.79
CA LEU A 86 -23.58 4.56 10.00
C LEU A 86 -24.20 4.33 11.39
N LYS A 87 -25.11 3.36 11.50
CA LYS A 87 -25.69 2.98 12.79
C LYS A 87 -24.62 2.28 13.62
N LYS A 88 -24.70 2.40 14.95
CA LYS A 88 -23.77 1.70 15.87
C LYS A 88 -23.64 0.21 15.56
N GLY A 89 -24.76 -0.47 15.30
CA GLY A 89 -24.75 -1.90 14.99
C GLY A 89 -24.00 -2.26 13.70
N GLU A 90 -24.09 -1.43 12.66
CA GLU A 90 -23.36 -1.69 11.40
C GLU A 90 -21.87 -1.47 11.58
N LEU A 91 -21.49 -0.45 12.35
CA LEU A 91 -20.10 -0.18 12.68
C LEU A 91 -19.48 -1.29 13.55
N GLU A 92 -20.25 -1.84 14.50
CA GLU A 92 -19.85 -2.97 15.33
C GLU A 92 -19.67 -4.26 14.50
N GLU A 93 -20.52 -4.49 13.50
CA GLU A 93 -20.34 -5.62 12.56
C GLU A 93 -19.07 -5.46 11.74
N ILE A 94 -18.83 -4.28 11.15
CA ILE A 94 -17.62 -4.04 10.36
C ILE A 94 -16.37 -4.16 11.25
N LEU A 95 -16.37 -3.56 12.44
CA LEU A 95 -15.24 -3.67 13.36
C LEU A 95 -14.94 -5.13 13.67
N LYS A 96 -15.98 -5.93 13.93
CA LYS A 96 -15.83 -7.36 14.25
C LYS A 96 -15.36 -8.21 13.07
N GLU A 97 -15.58 -7.76 11.84
CA GLU A 97 -15.01 -8.39 10.64
C GLU A 97 -13.53 -8.02 10.44
N LEU A 98 -13.11 -6.84 10.92
CA LEU A 98 -11.74 -6.32 10.79
C LEU A 98 -10.82 -6.75 11.95
N ASP A 99 -11.38 -6.81 13.17
CA ASP A 99 -10.70 -7.17 14.42
C ASP A 99 -10.51 -8.69 14.48
N LEU A 100 -9.40 -9.17 13.92
CA LEU A 100 -9.05 -10.59 13.87
C LEU A 100 -8.52 -11.08 15.22
N ASN A 101 -7.87 -10.19 15.96
CA ASN A 101 -7.24 -10.50 17.24
C ASN A 101 -8.24 -10.41 18.43
N GLY A 102 -9.37 -9.74 18.26
CA GLY A 102 -10.45 -9.58 19.23
C GLY A 102 -10.18 -8.53 20.32
N ASP A 103 -9.26 -7.57 20.11
CA ASP A 103 -8.88 -6.55 21.08
C ASP A 103 -9.81 -5.32 21.06
N GLY A 104 -10.77 -5.28 20.12
CA GLY A 104 -11.74 -4.21 19.96
C GLY A 104 -11.19 -2.98 19.23
N THR A 105 -10.00 -3.09 18.64
CA THR A 105 -9.37 -2.09 17.78
C THR A 105 -8.87 -2.75 16.49
N VAL A 106 -8.58 -1.95 15.46
CA VAL A 106 -7.99 -2.47 14.21
C VAL A 106 -6.56 -1.98 14.13
N ASP A 107 -5.61 -2.90 14.15
CA ASP A 107 -4.20 -2.58 13.97
C ASP A 107 -3.80 -2.43 12.49
N PHE A 108 -2.61 -1.88 12.24
CA PHE A 108 -2.16 -1.65 10.87
C PHE A 108 -2.05 -2.95 10.06
N ASP A 109 -1.71 -4.07 10.68
CA ASP A 109 -1.57 -5.36 9.98
C ASP A 109 -2.94 -5.89 9.56
N GLU A 110 -3.92 -5.82 10.47
CA GLU A 110 -5.33 -6.16 10.20
C GLU A 110 -5.94 -5.29 9.09
N PHE A 111 -5.66 -3.99 9.12
CA PHE A 111 -6.09 -3.05 8.07
C PHE A 111 -5.48 -3.39 6.69
N VAL A 112 -4.20 -3.75 6.67
CA VAL A 112 -3.50 -4.18 5.44
C VAL A 112 -4.05 -5.50 4.92
N MET A 113 -4.33 -6.46 5.81
CA MET A 113 -4.90 -7.76 5.45
C MET A 113 -6.24 -7.59 4.75
N MET A 114 -7.11 -6.71 5.27
CA MET A 114 -8.42 -6.45 4.66
C MET A 114 -8.30 -5.90 3.24
N LEU A 115 -7.41 -4.95 3.01
CA LEU A 115 -7.23 -4.33 1.69
C LEU A 115 -6.48 -5.25 0.71
N SER A 116 -5.68 -6.20 1.22
CA SER A 116 -4.95 -7.18 0.41
C SER A 116 -5.81 -8.36 -0.06
N VAL A 117 -6.97 -8.60 0.56
CA VAL A 117 -7.87 -9.73 0.25
C VAL A 117 -8.73 -9.50 -1.00
N ARG A 118 -8.41 -8.51 -1.85
CA ARG A 118 -9.24 -8.14 -2.99
C ARG A 118 -8.54 -8.21 -4.36
#